data_AF-A0A150GNZ8-F1
#
_entry.id   AF-A0A150GNZ8-F1
#
_cell.length_a   1.000
_cell.length_b   1.000
_cell.length_c   1.000
_cell.angle_alpha   90.00
_cell.angle_beta   90.00
_cell.angle_gamma   90.00
#
_symmetry.space_group_name_H-M   'P 1'
#
loop_
_entity.id
_entity.type
_entity.pdbx_description
1 polymer ?
#
loop_
_entity_poly.entity_id
_entity_poly.type
_entity_poly.pdbx_seq_one_letter_code
_entity_poly.pdbx_strand_id
1 'polypeptide(L)'
;MASTGCNVSDTDLGDAFCTLSKAANLLESTDSPGERQLEAKVDQLSADLVAVKAEVKADMASMMSMLVGIKAGQGNVAHRNMNGNSRMLEHALEPLMAEAGENVGKYPEQAVPFPATLAVLTTLSNAQLDNLQQFYGREFKGVSIAARQTAFAAFIGALSARS
;
A
#
# COMPACT_ATOMS: atom_id res chain seq x y z
N MET A 1 51.22 -72.00 29.53
CA MET A 1 50.10 -71.16 29.08
C MET A 1 50.11 -69.91 29.94
N ALA A 2 50.60 -68.78 29.42
CA ALA A 2 50.55 -67.51 30.14
C ALA A 2 49.26 -66.80 29.72
N SER A 3 48.30 -66.71 30.64
CA SER A 3 47.19 -65.77 30.51
C SER A 3 47.72 -64.41 30.92
N THR A 4 48.03 -63.57 29.93
CA THR A 4 48.41 -62.18 30.16
C THR A 4 47.14 -61.42 30.58
N GLY A 5 46.82 -61.45 31.87
CA GLY A 5 45.75 -60.63 32.42
C GLY A 5 46.16 -59.17 32.33
N CYS A 6 45.47 -58.38 31.52
CA CYS A 6 45.58 -56.92 31.54
C CYS A 6 45.11 -56.42 32.91
N ASN A 7 46.05 -56.06 33.79
CA ASN A 7 45.74 -55.27 34.97
C ASN A 7 45.51 -53.82 34.51
N VAL A 8 44.25 -53.44 34.36
CA VAL A 8 43.86 -52.04 34.16
C VAL A 8 43.96 -51.34 35.51
N SER A 9 44.59 -50.17 35.57
CA SER A 9 44.72 -49.44 36.82
C SER A 9 43.39 -48.76 37.20
N ASP A 10 43.14 -48.59 38.49
CA ASP A 10 41.93 -47.89 38.97
C ASP A 10 41.88 -46.43 38.47
N THR A 11 43.03 -45.83 38.17
CA THR A 11 43.14 -44.51 37.55
C THR A 11 42.63 -44.52 36.11
N ASP A 12 43.02 -45.52 35.32
CA ASP A 12 42.52 -45.68 33.94
C ASP A 12 41.01 -45.94 33.91
N LEU A 13 40.48 -46.68 34.89
CA LEU A 13 39.04 -46.89 35.08
C LEU A 13 38.32 -45.59 35.48
N GLY A 14 38.91 -44.79 36.36
CA GLY A 14 38.38 -43.50 36.79
C GLY A 14 38.32 -42.47 35.66
N ASP A 15 39.35 -42.43 34.81
CA ASP A 15 39.42 -41.55 33.63
C ASP A 15 38.42 -41.98 32.55
N ALA A 16 38.28 -43.29 32.33
CA ALA A 16 37.27 -43.84 31.43
C ALA A 16 35.86 -43.49 31.91
N PHE A 17 35.59 -43.60 33.21
CA PHE A 17 34.30 -43.24 33.81
C PHE A 17 34.02 -41.74 33.68
N CYS A 18 34.99 -40.87 33.99
CA CYS A 18 34.85 -39.43 33.81
C CYS A 18 34.56 -39.05 32.37
N THR A 19 35.18 -39.74 31.41
CA THR A 19 34.95 -39.52 29.97
C THR A 19 33.55 -39.96 29.56
N LEU A 20 33.09 -41.12 30.04
CA LEU A 20 31.73 -41.62 29.84
C LEU A 20 30.67 -40.68 30.46
N SER A 21 30.87 -40.20 31.68
CA SER A 21 29.94 -39.25 32.31
C SER A 21 29.87 -37.91 31.58
N LYS A 22 31.01 -37.39 31.08
CA LYS A 22 31.01 -36.17 30.24
C LYS A 22 30.28 -36.40 28.92
N ALA A 23 30.50 -37.54 28.28
CA ALA A 23 29.83 -37.90 27.03
C ALA A 23 28.31 -38.11 27.23
N ALA A 24 27.90 -38.77 28.32
CA ALA A 24 26.50 -38.98 28.67
C ALA A 24 25.79 -37.64 28.95
N ASN A 25 26.42 -36.73 29.71
CA ASN A 25 25.88 -35.40 29.97
C ASN A 25 25.75 -34.54 28.70
N LEU A 26 26.64 -34.72 27.71
CA LEU A 26 26.54 -34.07 26.40
C LEU A 26 25.42 -34.66 25.54
N LEU A 27 25.14 -35.96 25.67
CA LEU A 27 24.05 -36.66 24.97
C LEU A 27 22.67 -36.40 25.60
N GLU A 28 22.61 -36.21 26.92
CA GLU A 28 21.38 -35.86 27.65
C GLU A 28 21.04 -34.36 27.57
N SER A 29 21.99 -33.53 27.13
CA SER A 29 21.77 -32.12 26.85
C SER A 29 20.97 -31.98 25.54
N THR A 30 19.66 -31.75 25.64
CA THR A 30 18.75 -31.40 24.53
C THR A 30 18.94 -29.97 24.00
N ASP A 31 20.07 -29.35 24.32
CA ASP A 31 20.29 -27.92 24.20
C ASP A 31 21.61 -27.65 23.46
N SER A 32 21.77 -28.36 22.32
CA SER A 32 22.99 -28.30 21.55
C SER A 32 23.14 -26.93 20.88
N PRO A 33 24.38 -26.40 20.72
CA PRO A 33 24.62 -25.14 20.03
C PRO A 33 24.07 -25.10 18.60
N GLY A 34 23.93 -26.26 17.94
CA GLY A 34 23.33 -26.39 16.61
C GLY A 34 21.82 -26.22 16.61
N GLU A 35 21.12 -26.76 17.62
CA GLU A 35 19.67 -26.59 17.78
C GLU A 35 19.32 -25.12 18.04
N ARG A 36 20.04 -24.42 18.93
CA ARG A 36 19.82 -22.98 19.16
C ARG A 36 20.06 -22.12 17.92
N GLN A 37 21.04 -22.46 17.10
CA GLN A 37 21.27 -21.75 15.82
C GLN A 37 20.17 -22.01 14.81
N LEU A 38 19.61 -23.22 14.80
CA LEU A 38 18.48 -23.56 13.94
C LEU A 38 17.22 -22.83 14.39
N GLU A 39 16.92 -22.83 15.70
CA GLU A 39 15.81 -22.08 16.29
C GLU A 39 15.91 -20.59 15.96
N ALA A 40 17.08 -19.96 16.16
CA ALA A 40 17.29 -18.56 15.81
C ALA A 40 17.08 -18.27 14.31
N LYS A 41 17.47 -19.19 13.42
CA LYS A 41 17.21 -19.06 11.98
C LYS A 41 15.72 -19.24 11.64
N VAL A 42 15.03 -20.14 12.32
CA VAL A 42 13.57 -20.34 12.15
C VAL A 42 12.81 -19.12 12.65
N ASP A 43 13.22 -18.52 13.76
CA ASP A 43 12.64 -17.29 14.28
C ASP A 43 12.85 -16.13 13.31
N GLN A 44 14.07 -15.98 12.77
CA GLN A 44 14.36 -14.97 11.76
C GLN A 44 13.52 -15.16 10.49
N LEU A 45 13.44 -16.39 9.96
CA LEU A 45 12.61 -16.70 8.79
C LEU A 45 11.13 -16.42 9.05
N SER A 46 10.65 -16.70 10.26
CA SER A 46 9.28 -16.41 10.66
C SER A 46 9.02 -14.90 10.70
N ALA A 47 9.96 -14.11 11.21
CA ALA A 47 9.88 -12.65 11.20
C ALA A 47 9.90 -12.09 9.76
N ASP A 48 10.80 -12.58 8.91
CA ASP A 48 10.91 -12.17 7.51
C ASP A 48 9.63 -12.48 6.72
N LEU A 49 9.02 -13.65 6.95
CA LEU A 49 7.74 -14.02 6.33
C LEU A 49 6.60 -13.07 6.74
N VAL A 50 6.57 -12.63 8.00
CA VAL A 50 5.58 -11.64 8.47
C VAL A 50 5.80 -10.29 7.78
N ALA A 51 7.06 -9.85 7.63
CA ALA A 51 7.40 -8.63 6.93
C ALA A 51 6.99 -8.68 5.45
N VAL A 52 7.38 -9.73 4.73
CA VAL A 52 7.02 -9.93 3.31
C VAL A 52 5.49 -9.98 3.14
N LYS A 53 4.78 -10.65 4.04
CA LYS A 53 3.30 -10.70 3.99
C LYS A 53 2.69 -9.31 4.16
N ALA A 54 3.26 -8.46 5.02
CA ALA A 54 2.80 -7.10 5.20
C ALA A 54 3.07 -6.24 3.95
N GLU A 55 4.26 -6.35 3.36
CA GLU A 55 4.64 -5.67 2.12
C GLU A 55 3.74 -6.07 0.94
N VAL A 56 3.58 -7.37 0.69
CA VAL A 56 2.71 -7.88 -0.39
C VAL A 56 1.27 -7.40 -0.22
N LYS A 57 0.77 -7.35 1.02
CA LYS A 57 -0.58 -6.84 1.30
C LYS A 57 -0.69 -5.34 0.99
N ALA A 58 0.33 -4.55 1.33
CA ALA A 58 0.37 -3.12 1.03
C ALA A 58 0.46 -2.86 -0.48
N ASP A 59 1.31 -3.59 -1.19
CA ASP A 59 1.46 -3.51 -2.65
C ASP A 59 0.16 -3.90 -3.35
N MET A 60 -0.48 -4.98 -2.92
CA MET A 60 -1.76 -5.40 -3.50
C MET A 60 -2.85 -4.34 -3.27
N ALA A 61 -2.90 -3.71 -2.09
CA ALA A 61 -3.84 -2.62 -1.82
C ALA A 61 -3.57 -1.40 -2.73
N SER A 62 -2.30 -1.04 -2.91
CA SER A 62 -1.86 0.03 -3.81
C SER A 62 -2.25 -0.24 -5.27
N MET A 63 -1.96 -1.44 -5.78
CA MET A 63 -2.34 -1.87 -7.13
C MET A 63 -3.85 -1.83 -7.35
N MET A 64 -4.64 -2.29 -6.37
CA MET A 64 -6.10 -2.25 -6.47
C MET A 64 -6.62 -0.81 -6.55
N SER A 65 -6.08 0.11 -5.74
CA SER A 65 -6.42 1.54 -5.81
C SER A 65 -6.11 2.12 -7.19
N MET A 66 -4.92 1.83 -7.74
CA MET A 66 -4.54 2.26 -9.09
C MET A 66 -5.48 1.71 -10.16
N LEU A 67 -5.85 0.43 -10.08
CA LEU A 67 -6.76 -0.19 -11.05
C LEU A 67 -8.15 0.46 -11.02
N VAL A 68 -8.67 0.76 -9.82
CA VAL A 68 -9.93 1.49 -9.67
C VAL A 68 -9.82 2.89 -10.28
N GLY A 69 -8.71 3.59 -10.04
CA GLY A 69 -8.44 4.91 -10.63
C GLY A 69 -8.39 4.89 -12.15
N ILE A 70 -7.73 3.90 -12.74
CA ILE A 70 -7.67 3.70 -14.20
C ILE A 70 -9.08 3.47 -14.76
N LYS A 71 -9.87 2.60 -14.12
CA LYS A 71 -11.25 2.32 -14.54
C LYS A 71 -12.15 3.56 -14.42
N ALA A 72 -11.98 4.34 -13.36
CA ALA A 72 -12.65 5.62 -13.20
C ALA A 72 -12.29 6.58 -14.34
N GLY A 73 -10.99 6.69 -14.67
CA GLY A 73 -10.51 7.53 -15.77
C GLY A 73 -11.04 7.13 -17.13
N GLN A 74 -11.17 5.82 -17.40
CA GLN A 74 -11.82 5.31 -18.61
C GLN A 74 -13.30 5.69 -18.68
N GLY A 75 -14.04 5.58 -17.57
CA GLY A 75 -15.44 6.01 -17.50
C GLY A 75 -15.60 7.53 -17.68
N ASN A 76 -14.68 8.31 -17.13
CA ASN A 76 -14.69 9.77 -17.21
C ASN A 76 -14.50 10.32 -18.63
N VAL A 77 -14.02 9.52 -19.60
CA VAL A 77 -13.82 9.98 -20.98
C VAL A 77 -15.14 10.47 -21.60
N ALA A 78 -16.23 9.72 -21.43
CA ALA A 78 -17.53 10.12 -21.96
C ALA A 78 -18.03 11.41 -21.31
N HIS A 79 -17.89 11.52 -19.99
CA HIS A 79 -18.30 12.69 -19.21
C HIS A 79 -17.51 13.94 -19.62
N ARG A 80 -16.18 13.81 -19.78
CA ARG A 80 -15.32 14.88 -20.28
C ARG A 80 -15.71 15.32 -21.69
N ASN A 81 -16.06 14.37 -22.58
CA ASN A 81 -16.51 14.69 -23.93
C ASN A 81 -17.87 15.43 -23.92
N MET A 82 -18.80 15.00 -23.07
CA MET A 82 -20.09 15.69 -22.88
C MET A 82 -19.88 17.11 -22.35
N ASN A 83 -19.04 17.26 -21.34
CA ASN A 83 -18.67 18.55 -20.77
C ASN A 83 -18.00 19.46 -21.80
N GLY A 84 -17.10 18.93 -22.65
CA GLY A 84 -16.41 19.70 -23.69
C GLY A 84 -17.30 20.13 -24.86
N ASN A 85 -18.41 19.43 -25.09
CA ASN A 85 -19.42 19.81 -26.07
C ASN A 85 -20.40 20.89 -25.55
N SER A 86 -20.27 21.30 -24.29
CA SER A 86 -21.10 22.35 -23.69
C SER A 86 -20.83 23.71 -24.33
N ARG A 87 -21.72 24.17 -25.21
CA ARG A 87 -21.60 25.50 -25.87
C ARG A 87 -22.43 26.61 -25.21
N MET A 88 -23.30 26.25 -24.26
CA MET A 88 -24.20 27.18 -23.58
C MET A 88 -23.98 27.12 -22.08
N LEU A 89 -24.10 28.27 -21.40
CA LEU A 89 -23.87 28.38 -19.95
C LEU A 89 -24.80 27.48 -19.11
N GLU A 90 -25.99 27.20 -19.63
CA GLU A 90 -27.02 26.35 -19.01
C GLU A 90 -26.81 24.85 -19.26
N HIS A 91 -25.82 24.47 -20.08
CA HIS A 91 -25.61 23.06 -20.40
C HIS A 91 -25.24 22.28 -19.14
N ALA A 92 -25.91 21.13 -18.95
CA ALA A 92 -25.70 20.27 -17.81
C ALA A 92 -24.29 19.66 -17.88
N LEU A 93 -23.52 19.84 -16.81
CA LEU A 93 -22.22 19.21 -16.66
C LEU A 93 -22.37 17.84 -16.00
N GLU A 94 -21.63 16.87 -16.51
CA GLU A 94 -21.58 15.53 -15.94
C GLU A 94 -20.42 15.43 -14.93
N PRO A 95 -20.70 14.94 -13.70
CA PRO A 95 -19.68 14.75 -12.69
C PRO A 95 -18.69 13.66 -13.12
N LEU A 96 -17.44 13.78 -12.67
CA LEU A 96 -16.42 12.75 -12.88
C LEU A 96 -16.33 11.85 -11.64
N MET A 97 -15.97 10.59 -11.83
CA MET A 97 -15.47 9.76 -10.74
C MET A 97 -14.05 10.21 -10.34
N ALA A 98 -13.71 10.14 -9.06
CA ALA A 98 -12.34 10.41 -8.64
C ALA A 98 -11.38 9.34 -9.17
N GLU A 99 -10.29 9.77 -9.79
CA GLU A 99 -9.26 8.89 -10.37
C GLU A 99 -8.12 8.63 -9.37
N ALA A 100 -8.05 9.40 -8.28
CA ALA A 100 -7.01 9.33 -7.27
C ALA A 100 -7.55 9.77 -5.90
N GLY A 101 -6.74 9.58 -4.85
CA GLY A 101 -7.05 9.97 -3.49
C GLY A 101 -7.99 9.02 -2.76
N GLU A 102 -8.48 9.45 -1.60
CA GLU A 102 -9.32 8.63 -0.70
C GLU A 102 -10.69 8.25 -1.30
N ASN A 103 -11.15 9.01 -2.30
CA ASN A 103 -12.46 8.81 -2.93
C ASN A 103 -12.39 8.10 -4.29
N VAL A 104 -11.25 7.50 -4.63
CA VAL A 104 -11.05 6.83 -5.94
C VAL A 104 -12.23 5.91 -6.30
N GLY A 105 -12.76 6.06 -7.51
CA GLY A 105 -13.92 5.31 -8.02
C GLY A 105 -15.30 5.81 -7.57
N LYS A 106 -15.39 6.93 -6.83
CA LYS A 106 -16.67 7.51 -6.37
C LYS A 106 -17.01 8.80 -7.12
N TYR A 107 -18.30 9.11 -7.20
CA TYR A 107 -18.80 10.42 -7.64
C TYR A 107 -18.93 11.39 -6.46
N PRO A 108 -18.82 12.71 -6.70
CA PRO A 108 -19.08 13.72 -5.70
C PRO A 108 -20.54 13.65 -5.21
N GLU A 109 -20.71 13.68 -3.88
CA GLU A 109 -22.03 13.68 -3.21
C GLU A 109 -22.47 15.10 -2.85
N GLN A 110 -23.69 15.26 -2.31
CA GLN A 110 -24.27 16.58 -1.98
C GLN A 110 -23.39 17.42 -1.04
N ALA A 111 -22.58 16.80 -0.19
CA ALA A 111 -21.65 17.50 0.70
C ALA A 111 -20.47 18.17 -0.05
N VAL A 112 -20.10 17.67 -1.24
CA VAL A 112 -19.11 18.26 -2.15
C VAL A 112 -19.78 18.48 -3.50
N PRO A 113 -20.64 19.50 -3.63
CA PRO A 113 -21.50 19.64 -4.79
C PRO A 113 -20.69 19.90 -6.06
N PHE A 114 -20.90 19.05 -7.06
CA PHE A 114 -20.42 19.29 -8.41
C PHE A 114 -21.24 20.40 -9.07
N PRO A 115 -20.63 21.35 -9.81
CA PRO A 115 -21.40 22.39 -10.48
C PRO A 115 -22.32 21.79 -11.54
N ALA A 116 -23.62 22.05 -11.43
CA ALA A 116 -24.61 21.50 -12.34
C ALA A 116 -24.46 22.02 -13.77
N THR A 117 -23.96 23.24 -13.95
CA THR A 117 -23.83 23.90 -15.26
C THR A 117 -22.54 24.72 -15.36
N LEU A 118 -22.19 25.14 -16.59
CA LEU A 118 -21.07 26.06 -16.84
C LEU A 118 -21.25 27.39 -16.11
N ALA A 119 -22.46 27.92 -16.03
CA ALA A 119 -22.75 29.13 -15.26
C ALA A 119 -22.33 28.96 -13.80
N VAL A 120 -22.76 27.86 -13.16
CA VAL A 120 -22.41 27.56 -11.76
C VAL A 120 -20.90 27.39 -11.61
N LEU A 121 -20.23 26.72 -12.55
CA LEU A 121 -18.77 26.53 -12.53
C LEU A 121 -18.03 27.88 -12.44
N THR A 122 -18.44 28.88 -13.22
CA THR A 122 -17.80 30.22 -13.21
C THR A 122 -18.02 31.01 -11.92
N THR A 123 -18.93 30.54 -11.05
CA THR A 123 -19.25 31.17 -9.76
C THR A 123 -18.69 30.43 -8.55
N LEU A 124 -17.99 29.31 -8.77
CA LEU A 124 -17.41 28.51 -7.68
C LEU A 124 -16.44 29.35 -6.83
N SER A 125 -16.64 29.30 -5.51
CA SER A 125 -15.78 29.91 -4.51
C SER A 125 -14.49 29.12 -4.27
N ASN A 126 -13.49 29.74 -3.64
CA ASN A 126 -12.26 29.03 -3.23
C ASN A 126 -12.56 27.82 -2.33
N ALA A 127 -13.47 27.96 -1.36
CA ALA A 127 -13.83 26.86 -0.46
C ALA A 127 -14.47 25.67 -1.21
N GLN A 128 -15.33 25.94 -2.20
CA GLN A 128 -15.91 24.88 -3.03
C GLN A 128 -14.84 24.20 -3.90
N LEU A 129 -13.89 24.96 -4.44
CA LEU A 129 -12.76 24.42 -5.20
C LEU A 129 -11.81 23.60 -4.31
N ASP A 130 -11.60 24.01 -3.05
CA ASP A 130 -10.80 23.26 -2.07
C ASP A 130 -11.46 21.92 -1.75
N ASN A 131 -12.78 21.92 -1.53
CA ASN A 131 -13.54 20.68 -1.29
C ASN A 131 -13.48 19.73 -2.50
N LEU A 132 -13.63 20.27 -3.73
CA LEU A 132 -13.49 19.48 -4.95
C LEU A 132 -12.06 18.94 -5.11
N GLN A 133 -11.04 19.75 -4.81
CA GLN A 133 -9.63 19.33 -4.86
C GLN A 133 -9.34 18.20 -3.87
N GLN A 134 -9.85 18.30 -2.64
CA GLN A 134 -9.75 17.24 -1.64
C GLN A 134 -10.49 15.98 -2.10
N PHE A 135 -11.71 16.13 -2.63
CA PHE A 135 -12.50 15.00 -3.13
C PHE A 135 -11.78 14.25 -4.25
N TYR A 136 -11.27 14.97 -5.26
CA TYR A 136 -10.59 14.39 -6.42
C TYR A 136 -9.12 14.03 -6.18
N GLY A 137 -8.56 14.36 -5.00
CA GLY A 137 -7.15 14.15 -4.69
C GLY A 137 -6.19 14.88 -5.63
N ARG A 138 -6.59 16.03 -6.17
CA ARG A 138 -5.85 16.75 -7.22
C ARG A 138 -5.90 18.26 -7.03
N GLU A 139 -4.74 18.89 -7.17
CA GLU A 139 -4.65 20.35 -7.08
C GLU A 139 -5.21 21.09 -8.30
N PHE A 140 -6.04 22.11 -8.05
CA PHE A 140 -6.47 23.10 -9.03
C PHE A 140 -5.64 24.38 -8.87
N LYS A 141 -4.48 24.40 -9.53
CA LYS A 141 -3.47 25.45 -9.40
C LYS A 141 -3.92 26.80 -9.98
N GLY A 142 -3.54 27.89 -9.31
CA GLY A 142 -3.75 29.25 -9.79
C GLY A 142 -3.68 30.29 -8.67
N VAL A 143 -3.12 31.47 -8.97
CA VAL A 143 -3.02 32.58 -7.99
C VAL A 143 -4.37 33.30 -7.80
N SER A 144 -5.21 33.31 -8.83
CA SER A 144 -6.56 33.89 -8.78
C SER A 144 -7.64 32.82 -8.78
N ILE A 145 -8.82 33.16 -8.25
CA ILE A 145 -10.00 32.29 -8.29
C ILE A 145 -10.34 31.87 -9.73
N ALA A 146 -10.27 32.79 -10.68
CA ALA A 146 -10.52 32.52 -12.09
C ALA A 146 -9.54 31.48 -12.68
N ALA A 147 -8.27 31.53 -12.27
CA ALA A 147 -7.28 30.53 -12.69
C ALA A 147 -7.61 29.15 -12.12
N ARG A 148 -8.04 29.08 -10.85
CA ARG A 148 -8.45 27.82 -10.21
C ARG A 148 -9.73 27.25 -10.83
N GLN A 149 -10.73 28.10 -11.10
CA GLN A 149 -11.95 27.72 -11.84
C GLN A 149 -11.61 27.21 -13.24
N THR A 150 -10.68 27.86 -13.94
CA THR A 150 -10.19 27.41 -15.26
C THR A 150 -9.47 26.07 -15.16
N ALA A 151 -8.65 25.85 -14.13
CA ALA A 151 -7.99 24.57 -13.88
C ALA A 151 -9.00 23.45 -13.61
N PHE A 152 -10.06 23.73 -12.85
CA PHE A 152 -11.15 22.80 -12.63
C PHE A 152 -11.94 22.52 -13.93
N ALA A 153 -12.29 23.56 -14.71
CA ALA A 153 -12.93 23.41 -16.01
C ALA A 153 -12.11 22.53 -16.96
N ALA A 154 -10.79 22.73 -17.00
CA ALA A 154 -9.87 21.90 -17.77
C ALA A 154 -9.89 20.43 -17.33
N PHE A 155 -9.87 20.19 -16.02
CA PHE A 155 -9.92 18.85 -15.45
C PHE A 155 -11.19 18.08 -15.84
N ILE A 156 -12.35 18.75 -15.82
CA ILE A 156 -13.64 18.13 -16.17
C ILE A 156 -13.92 18.12 -17.68
N GLY A 157 -13.01 18.64 -18.51
CA GLY A 157 -13.18 18.72 -19.95
C GLY A 157 -14.07 19.86 -20.44
N ALA A 158 -14.46 20.81 -19.58
CA ALA A 158 -15.38 21.90 -19.86
C ALA A 158 -14.71 23.20 -20.36
N LEU A 159 -13.47 23.13 -20.88
CA LEU A 159 -12.85 24.27 -21.53
C LEU A 159 -13.54 24.51 -22.87
N SER A 160 -14.41 25.51 -22.94
CA SER A 160 -14.80 26.05 -24.25
C SER A 160 -13.54 26.46 -25.00
N ALA A 161 -13.38 25.98 -26.23
CA ALA A 161 -12.50 26.63 -27.18
C ALA A 161 -12.95 28.09 -27.24
N ARG A 162 -12.15 29.00 -26.69
CA ARG A 162 -12.35 30.44 -26.92
C ARG A 162 -12.04 30.66 -28.39
N SER A 163 -13.06 30.60 -29.24
CA SER A 163 -13.05 31.17 -30.58
C SER A 163 -13.60 32.57 -30.51
#